data_AF-K0B0P5-F1
#
_entry.id   AF-K0B0P5-F1
#
_cell.length_a   1.000
_cell.length_b   1.000
_cell.length_c   1.000
_cell.angle_alpha   90.00
_cell.angle_beta   90.00
_cell.angle_gamma   90.00
#
_symmetry.space_group_name_H-M   'P 1'
#
loop_
_entity.id
_entity.type
_entity.pdbx_description
1 polymer ?
#
loop_
_entity_poly.entity_id
_entity_poly.type
_entity_poly.pdbx_seq_one_letter_code
_entity_poly.pdbx_strand_id
1 'polypeptide(L)' 'MIAKLELRFAYERSNIKAYKEARFTRVQCKETIDNKACAKCKERHGSIYSIDKRPGLAHPRCRVTRFPVD' A
#
# COMPACT_ATOMS: atom_id res chain seq x y z
N MET A 1 0.19 -2.05 -24.27
CA MET A 1 0.74 -1.13 -23.24
C MET A 1 -0.16 -1.25 -22.01
N ILE A 2 0.32 -1.82 -20.89
CA ILE A 2 -0.51 -1.88 -19.67
C ILE A 2 -0.60 -0.47 -19.09
N ALA A 3 -1.82 0.00 -18.81
CA ALA A 3 -2.01 1.31 -18.19
C ALA A 3 -1.31 1.35 -16.82
N LYS A 4 -0.66 2.49 -16.50
CA LYS A 4 0.09 2.70 -15.26
C LYS A 4 -0.70 2.34 -13.99
N LEU A 5 -2.03 2.47 -14.06
CA LEU A 5 -2.96 2.10 -13.00
C LEU A 5 -3.00 0.59 -12.74
N GLU A 6 -3.18 -0.19 -13.80
CA GLU A 6 -3.30 -1.65 -13.74
C GLU A 6 -2.02 -2.28 -13.19
N LEU A 7 -0.85 -1.78 -13.62
CA LEU A 7 0.44 -2.18 -13.06
C LEU A 7 0.51 -1.91 -11.55
N ARG A 8 0.05 -0.75 -11.09
CA ARG A 8 0.10 -0.42 -9.65
C ARG A 8 -0.81 -1.35 -8.84
N PHE A 9 -2.00 -1.65 -9.32
CA PHE A 9 -2.88 -2.63 -8.65
C PHE A 9 -2.28 -4.04 -8.64
N ALA A 10 -1.63 -4.47 -9.72
CA ALA A 10 -0.98 -5.77 -9.80
C ALA A 10 0.17 -5.90 -8.79
N TYR A 11 1.09 -4.92 -8.74
CA TYR A 11 2.18 -4.90 -7.75
C TYR A 11 1.66 -4.91 -6.33
N GLU A 12 0.61 -4.15 -6.08
CA GLU A 12 0.02 -4.05 -4.77
C GLU A 12 -0.60 -5.38 -4.31
N ARG A 13 -1.31 -6.08 -5.20
CA ARG A 13 -1.84 -7.44 -4.92
C ARG A 13 -0.72 -8.44 -4.70
N SER A 14 0.34 -8.37 -5.51
CA SER A 14 1.51 -9.24 -5.39
C SER A 14 2.20 -9.08 -4.03
N ASN A 15 2.44 -7.84 -3.59
CA ASN A 15 3.05 -7.56 -2.28
C ASN A 15 2.22 -8.13 -1.12
N ILE A 16 0.90 -7.95 -1.14
CA ILE A 16 0.01 -8.51 -0.12
C ILE A 16 0.12 -10.03 -0.08
N LYS A 17 0.12 -10.68 -1.25
CA LYS A 17 0.23 -12.13 -1.35
C LYS A 17 1.54 -12.61 -0.72
N ALA A 18 2.66 -11.97 -1.05
CA ALA A 18 3.95 -12.27 -0.45
C ALA A 18 3.95 -12.08 1.08
N TYR A 19 3.31 -11.02 1.59
CA TYR A 19 3.20 -10.80 3.04
C TYR A 19 2.35 -11.86 3.75
N LYS A 20 1.26 -12.32 3.11
CA LYS A 20 0.45 -13.44 3.63
C LYS A 20 1.23 -14.75 3.65
N GLU A 21 1.99 -15.05 2.60
CA GLU A 21 2.85 -16.23 2.53
C GLU A 21 3.94 -16.20 3.62
N ALA A 22 4.46 -15.02 3.91
CA ALA A 22 5.42 -14.79 5.01
C ALA A 22 4.77 -14.71 6.42
N ARG A 23 3.47 -15.01 6.55
CA ARG A 23 2.71 -15.01 7.82
C ARG A 23 2.60 -13.67 8.55
N PHE A 24 2.86 -12.56 7.89
CA PHE A 24 2.54 -11.25 8.47
C PHE A 24 1.02 -11.08 8.57
N THR A 25 0.56 -10.41 9.62
CA THR A 25 -0.88 -10.15 9.84
C THR A 25 -1.23 -8.67 9.67
N ARG A 26 -0.23 -7.79 9.77
CA ARG A 26 -0.38 -6.34 9.76
C ARG A 26 0.56 -5.69 8.74
N VAL A 27 0.12 -4.57 8.21
CA VAL A 27 0.86 -3.73 7.27
C VAL A 27 0.75 -2.28 7.66
N GLN A 28 1.87 -1.57 7.64
CA GLN A 28 1.93 -0.13 7.83
C GLN A 28 1.88 0.57 6.47
N CYS A 29 1.03 1.58 6.34
CA CYS A 29 1.05 2.48 5.19
C CYS A 29 2.18 3.50 5.37
N LYS A 30 3.14 3.54 4.45
CA LYS A 30 4.24 4.51 4.45
C LYS A 30 4.23 5.29 3.15
N GLU A 31 4.29 6.61 3.26
CA GLU A 31 4.44 7.44 2.08
C GLU A 31 5.89 7.42 1.60
N THR A 32 6.08 7.73 0.31
CA THR A 32 7.41 7.83 -0.27
C THR A 32 8.22 8.94 0.40
N ILE A 33 9.54 8.80 0.38
CA ILE A 33 10.53 9.65 1.07
C ILE A 33 10.35 11.16 0.78
N ASP A 34 9.78 11.49 -0.38
CA ASP A 34 9.57 12.85 -0.85
C ASP A 34 8.31 13.53 -0.26
N ASN A 35 7.45 12.83 0.52
CA ASN A 35 6.20 13.35 1.11
C ASN A 35 5.26 14.06 0.09
N LYS A 36 5.46 13.82 -1.21
CA LYS A 36 4.66 14.35 -2.32
C LYS A 36 3.41 13.48 -2.51
N ALA A 37 2.58 13.47 -1.48
CA ALA A 37 1.33 12.73 -1.47
C ALA A 37 0.12 13.65 -1.27
N CYS A 38 -1.05 13.15 -1.66
CA CYS A 38 -2.31 13.86 -1.45
C CYS A 38 -2.68 13.86 0.04
N ALA A 39 -3.57 14.77 0.44
CA ALA A 39 -4.03 14.89 1.83
C ALA A 39 -4.50 13.54 2.41
N LYS A 40 -5.29 12.76 1.65
CA LYS A 40 -5.80 11.45 2.08
C LYS A 40 -4.73 10.41 2.35
N CYS A 41 -3.62 10.46 1.61
CA CYS A 41 -2.54 9.51 1.83
C CYS A 41 -1.67 9.95 3.01
N LYS A 42 -1.46 11.26 3.18
CA LYS A 42 -0.75 11.83 4.34
C LYS A 42 -1.43 11.44 5.65
N GLU A 43 -2.77 11.48 5.69
CA GLU A 43 -3.55 11.02 6.84
C GLU A 43 -3.33 9.53 7.16
N ARG A 44 -3.06 8.70 6.14
CA ARG A 44 -2.81 7.26 6.30
C ARG A 44 -1.35 6.96 6.57
N HIS A 45 -0.46 7.95 6.53
CA HIS A 45 0.95 7.77 6.79
C HIS A 45 1.14 7.23 8.21
N GLY A 46 1.84 6.11 8.35
CA GLY A 46 2.17 5.50 9.63
C GLY A 46 1.03 4.67 10.23
N SER A 47 -0.18 4.71 9.66
CA SER A 47 -1.29 3.89 10.11
C SER A 47 -1.03 2.41 9.85
N ILE A 48 -1.33 1.58 10.84
CA ILE A 48 -1.19 0.13 10.78
C ILE A 48 -2.58 -0.47 10.54
N TYR A 49 -2.67 -1.33 9.53
CA TYR A 49 -3.89 -2.04 9.19
C TYR A 49 -3.65 -3.55 9.23
N SER A 50 -4.68 -4.31 9.58
CA SER A 50 -4.69 -5.74 9.28
C SER A 50 -4.67 -5.94 7.76
N ILE A 51 -3.93 -6.94 7.29
CA ILE A 51 -3.79 -7.23 5.85
C ILE A 51 -5.15 -7.40 5.16
N ASP A 52 -6.12 -8.02 5.83
CA ASP A 52 -7.44 -8.29 5.27
C ASP A 52 -8.40 -7.10 5.32
N LYS A 53 -8.25 -6.22 6.31
CA LYS A 53 -9.14 -5.04 6.51
C LYS A 53 -8.53 -3.73 6.02
N ARG A 54 -7.53 -3.78 5.15
CA ARG A 54 -6.83 -2.56 4.72
C ARG A 54 -7.63 -1.78 3.67
N PRO A 55 -7.53 -0.45 3.66
CA PRO A 55 -8.09 0.34 2.57
C PRO A 55 -7.29 0.11 1.27
N GLY A 56 -7.99 0.01 0.14
CA GLY A 56 -7.41 -0.06 -1.20
C GLY A 56 -6.56 1.17 -1.56
N LEU A 57 -5.90 1.12 -2.72
CA LEU A 57 -5.22 2.29 -3.27
C LEU A 57 -6.24 3.41 -3.48
N ALA A 58 -5.98 4.59 -2.90
CA ALA A 58 -6.93 5.70 -2.94
C ALA A 58 -7.03 6.40 -4.30
N HIS A 59 -6.03 6.23 -5.17
CA HIS A 59 -5.98 6.89 -6.48
C HIS A 59 -5.03 6.18 -7.45
N PRO A 60 -5.16 6.45 -8.76
CA PRO A 60 -4.41 5.73 -9.77
C PRO A 60 -2.89 5.89 -9.74
N ARG A 61 -2.42 7.00 -9.18
CA ARG A 61 -0.99 7.32 -9.04
C ARG A 61 -0.57 7.33 -7.56
N CYS A 62 -1.25 6.55 -6.74
CA CYS A 62 -0.91 6.47 -5.33
C CYS A 62 0.50 5.92 -5.15
N ARG A 63 1.34 6.71 -4.47
CA ARG A 63 2.73 6.39 -4.16
C ARG A 63 2.87 5.63 -2.85
N VAL A 64 1.80 5.53 -2.05
CA VAL A 64 1.81 4.81 -0.76
C VAL A 64 2.24 3.38 -0.96
N THR A 65 3.30 3.00 -0.26
CA THR A 65 3.80 1.63 -0.20
C THR A 65 3.42 1.06 1.16
N ARG A 66 3.13 -0.24 1.21
CA ARG A 66 2.79 -0.91 2.46
C ARG A 66 3.95 -1.77 2.90
N PHE A 67 4.36 -1.60 4.13
CA PHE A 67 5.43 -2.38 4.74
C PHE A 67 4.81 -3.39 5.72
N PRO A 68 5.27 -4.65 5.71
CA PRO A 68 4.86 -5.59 6.73
C PRO A 68 5.38 -5.11 8.09
N VAL A 69 4.54 -5.24 9.12
CA VAL A 69 4.88 -4.97 10.51
C VAL A 69 4.30 -6.10 11.36
N ASP A 70 5.03 -6.50 12.40
CA ASP A 70 4.59 -7.53 13.35
C ASP A 70 3.47 -7.03 14.29
#